data_AF-A0A927CI95-F1
#
_entry.id   AF-A0A927CI95-F1
#
_cell.length_a   1.000
_cell.length_b   1.000
_cell.length_c   1.000
_cell.angle_alpha   90.00
_cell.angle_beta   90.00
_cell.angle_gamma   90.00
#
_symmetry.space_group_name_H-M   'P 1'
#
loop_
_entity.id
_entity.type
_entity.pdbx_description
1 polymer ?
#
loop_
_entity_poly.entity_id
_entity_poly.type
_entity_poly.pdbx_seq_one_letter_code
_entity_poly.pdbx_strand_id
1 'polypeptide(L)' 'MDNKRDEPTVAPGMNTHDQIEEKATEKEIKEGDSTSVTRLFLDRTPED' A
#
# COMPACT_ATOMS: atom_id res chain seq x y z
N MET A 1 -30.41 20.05 -12.18
CA MET A 1 -29.73 18.80 -12.55
C MET A 1 -28.25 19.04 -12.37
N ASP A 2 -27.74 18.72 -11.18
CA ASP A 2 -26.35 18.99 -10.80
C ASP A 2 -25.41 18.07 -11.58
N ASN A 3 -24.60 18.65 -12.46
CA ASN A 3 -23.48 17.98 -13.11
C ASN A 3 -22.40 17.70 -12.06
N LYS A 4 -22.54 16.61 -11.30
CA LYS A 4 -21.40 16.00 -10.60
C LYS A 4 -20.48 15.45 -11.68
N ARG A 5 -19.47 16.24 -12.04
CA ARG A 5 -18.32 15.75 -12.79
C ARG A 5 -17.66 14.74 -11.88
N ASP A 6 -17.64 13.47 -12.27
CA ASP A 6 -16.81 12.46 -11.61
C ASP A 6 -15.36 12.89 -11.84
N GLU A 7 -14.77 13.55 -10.85
CA GLU A 7 -13.36 13.84 -10.87
C GLU A 7 -12.62 12.50 -10.88
N PRO A 8 -11.61 12.33 -11.75
CA PRO A 8 -10.86 11.08 -11.80
C PRO A 8 -10.22 10.81 -10.43
N THR A 9 -10.63 9.72 -9.77
CA THR A 9 -10.06 9.23 -8.51
C THR A 9 -9.07 8.10 -8.76
N VAL A 10 -8.09 7.94 -7.87
CA VAL A 10 -7.19 6.79 -7.92
C VAL A 10 -7.96 5.51 -7.61
N ALA A 11 -7.80 4.48 -8.45
CA ALA A 11 -8.46 3.20 -8.24
C ALA A 11 -8.00 2.55 -6.92
N PRO A 12 -8.87 1.81 -6.20
CA PRO A 12 -8.47 1.05 -5.03
C PRO A 12 -7.29 0.15 -5.38
N GLY A 13 -6.20 0.19 -4.60
CA GLY A 13 -4.98 -0.58 -4.90
C GLY A 13 -3.92 0.17 -5.72
N MET A 14 -4.25 1.28 -6.37
CA MET A 14 -3.27 2.08 -7.13
C MET A 14 -2.48 3.08 -6.29
N ASN A 15 -2.90 3.34 -5.05
CA ASN A 15 -2.21 4.21 -4.09
C ASN A 15 -1.77 3.44 -2.83
N THR A 16 -1.40 2.17 -2.97
CA THR A 16 -1.10 1.34 -1.79
C THR A 16 0.38 1.29 -1.46
N HIS A 17 1.28 1.42 -2.45
CA HIS A 17 2.70 1.14 -2.25
C HIS A 17 3.31 1.88 -1.05
N ASP A 18 3.09 3.19 -0.96
CA ASP A 18 3.66 4.01 0.11
C ASP A 18 3.08 3.67 1.49
N GLN A 19 1.80 3.29 1.55
CA GLN A 19 1.08 3.03 2.80
C GLN A 19 1.49 1.68 3.43
N ILE A 20 1.68 0.63 2.62
CA ILE A 20 2.13 -0.69 3.11
C ILE A 20 3.61 -0.70 3.49
N GLU A 21 4.37 0.29 3.04
CA GLU A 21 5.78 0.44 3.40
C GLU A 21 6.01 1.22 4.70
N GLU A 22 4.99 1.95 5.17
CA GLU A 22 5.05 2.72 6.40
C GLU A 22 5.25 1.80 7.62
N LYS A 23 6.15 2.20 8.52
CA LYS A 23 6.38 1.47 9.76
C LYS A 23 5.29 1.84 10.76
N ALA A 24 4.59 0.83 11.27
CA ALA A 24 3.69 1.02 12.40
C ALA A 24 4.44 1.55 13.62
N THR A 25 3.83 2.51 14.31
CA THR A 25 4.27 3.02 15.60
C THR A 25 4.03 1.99 16.71
N GLU A 26 4.71 2.16 17.86
CA GLU A 26 4.51 1.26 19.01
C GLU A 26 3.06 1.25 19.51
N LYS A 27 2.38 2.39 19.43
CA LYS A 27 0.98 2.53 19.84
C LYS A 27 0.07 1.70 18.93
N GLU A 28 0.23 1.81 17.62
CA GLU A 28 -0.56 1.07 16.63
C GLU A 28 -0.34 -0.44 16.76
N ILE A 29 0.89 -0.87 17.00
CA ILE A 29 1.20 -2.29 17.28
C ILE A 29 0.47 -2.76 18.54
N LYS A 30 0.47 -1.95 19.61
CA LYS A 30 -0.20 -2.28 20.87
C LYS A 30 -1.72 -2.33 20.74
N GLU A 31 -2.30 -1.46 19.91
CA GLU A 31 -3.74 -1.36 19.66
C GLU A 31 -4.23 -2.41 18.65
N GLY A 32 -3.31 -3.06 17.92
CA GLY A 32 -3.63 -4.05 16.89
C GLY A 32 -3.91 -3.44 15.51
N ASP A 33 -3.68 -2.13 15.37
CA ASP A 33 -3.88 -1.35 14.15
C ASP A 33 -2.65 -1.44 13.22
N SER A 34 -2.17 -2.66 12.99
CA SER A 34 -1.04 -2.93 12.10
C SER A 34 -1.19 -4.27 11.41
N THR A 35 -0.52 -4.45 10.26
CA THR A 35 -0.49 -5.74 9.56
C THR A 35 0.93 -6.16 9.24
N SER A 36 1.20 -7.46 9.28
CA SER A 36 2.52 -8.00 8.94
C SER A 36 2.70 -8.03 7.43
N VAL A 37 3.79 -7.45 6.96
CA VAL A 37 4.17 -7.42 5.55
C VAL A 37 5.55 -8.04 5.35
N THR A 38 5.71 -8.83 4.29
CA THR A 38 6.99 -9.44 3.91
C THR A 38 7.45 -8.85 2.58
N ARG A 39 8.68 -8.33 2.54
CA ARG A 39 9.31 -7.85 1.30
C ARG A 39 10.13 -8.99 0.68
N LEU A 40 9.74 -9.42 -0.50
CA LEU A 40 10.49 -10.41 -1.28
C LEU A 40 11.35 -9.69 -2.33
N PHE A 41 12.67 -9.88 -2.24
CA PHE A 41 13.61 -9.45 -3.25
C PHE A 41 14.12 -10.69 -4.00
N LEU A 42 13.92 -10.71 -5.32
CA LEU A 42 14.40 -11.78 -6.19
C LEU A 42 15.57 -11.23 -7.00
N ASP A 43 16.79 -11.58 -6.59
CA ASP A 43 17.97 -11.36 -7.43
C ASP A 43 18.08 -12.53 -8.42
N ARG A 44 17.72 -12.26 -9.67
CA ARG A 44 17.81 -13.24 -10.75
C ARG A 44 19.02 -12.87 -11.60
N THR A 45 20.07 -13.69 -11.54
CA THR A 45 21.03 -13.75 -12.64
C THR A 45 20.30 -14.23 -13.89
N PRO A 46 20.54 -13.62 -15.07
CA PRO A 46 20.05 -14.21 -16.31
C PRO A 46 20.75 -15.56 -16.49
N GLU A 47 20.03 -16.64 -16.22
CA GLU A 47 20.33 -17.93 -16.82
C GLU A 47 19.39 -18.08 -18.03
N ASP A 48 20.01 -18.28 -19.21
CA ASP A 48 19.48 -18.38 -20.60
C ASP A 48 17.98 -18.11 -20.87
#